data_AF-A0A2T1AMH4-F1
#
_entry.id   AF-A0A2T1AMH4-F1
#
_cell.length_a   1.000
_cell.length_b   1.000
_cell.length_c   1.000
_cell.angle_alpha   90.00
_cell.angle_beta   90.00
_cell.angle_gamma   90.00
#
_symmetry.space_group_name_H-M   'P 1'
#
loop_
_entity.id
_entity.type
_entity.pdbx_description
1 polymer ?
#
loop_
_entity_poly.entity_id
_entity_poly.type
_entity_poly.pdbx_seq_one_letter_code
_entity_poly.pdbx_strand_id
1 'polypeptide(L)'
;MIEPDIQLLNSKLSKLQKAVSEGRSRSYCLSKWSDFVRYRDGQRCVDCHEVNGLAAHHIFRKVIASPAQFDPGNGITLCRQCHKECHKDFNRRPNMSLPIDAEGGEKLEVMERLYCILYQDSVERDLAHEPFYSLSAIVISMLKKMHGHSANSHFPGSSLQQAFMILATCEKQTRDALLAANGFSVGAEPILPGTMQIFRK
;
A
#
# COMPACT_ATOMS: atom_id res chain seq x y z
N MET A 1 -22.02 3.85 -12.40
CA MET A 1 -20.80 3.03 -12.18
C MET A 1 -21.11 1.62 -12.63
N ILE A 2 -20.17 0.94 -13.29
CA ILE A 2 -20.33 -0.48 -13.63
C ILE A 2 -20.04 -1.28 -12.37
N GLU A 3 -20.99 -2.13 -11.98
CA GLU A 3 -20.87 -2.98 -10.80
C GLU A 3 -19.75 -4.02 -11.00
N PRO A 4 -18.88 -4.25 -10.00
CA PRO A 4 -17.79 -5.19 -10.13
C PRO A 4 -18.30 -6.63 -10.24
N ASP A 5 -17.87 -7.36 -11.27
CA ASP A 5 -18.12 -8.80 -11.37
C ASP A 5 -17.24 -9.56 -10.37
N ILE A 6 -17.82 -9.83 -9.20
CA ILE A 6 -17.18 -10.52 -8.08
C ILE A 6 -16.77 -11.95 -8.45
N GLN A 7 -17.54 -12.65 -9.28
CA GLN A 7 -17.21 -14.02 -9.69
C GLN A 7 -15.96 -14.05 -10.55
N LEU A 8 -15.86 -13.12 -11.50
CA LEU A 8 -14.68 -12.98 -12.34
C LEU A 8 -13.46 -12.50 -11.54
N LEU A 9 -13.65 -11.59 -10.56
CA LEU A 9 -12.58 -11.19 -9.65
C LEU A 9 -12.02 -12.35 -8.86
N ASN A 10 -12.89 -13.17 -8.25
CA ASN A 10 -12.49 -14.37 -7.54
C ASN A 10 -11.75 -15.34 -8.47
N SER A 11 -12.26 -15.57 -9.69
CA SER A 11 -11.58 -16.42 -10.67
C SER A 11 -10.18 -15.92 -11.02
N LYS A 12 -10.00 -14.61 -11.22
CA LYS A 12 -8.69 -13.99 -11.50
C LYS A 12 -7.74 -14.11 -10.31
N LEU A 13 -8.24 -13.84 -9.09
CA LEU A 13 -7.46 -13.98 -7.87
C LEU A 13 -6.99 -15.42 -7.66
N SER A 14 -7.88 -16.41 -7.79
CA SER A 14 -7.52 -17.83 -7.65
C SER A 14 -6.48 -18.25 -8.69
N LYS A 15 -6.58 -17.75 -9.94
CA LYS A 15 -5.57 -18.01 -10.99
C LYS A 15 -4.20 -17.42 -10.63
N LEU A 16 -4.17 -16.22 -10.06
CA LEU A 16 -2.94 -15.61 -9.54
C LEU A 16 -2.36 -16.45 -8.41
N GLN A 17 -3.16 -16.76 -7.38
CA GLN A 17 -2.73 -17.53 -6.21
C GLN A 17 -2.17 -18.89 -6.61
N LYS A 18 -2.87 -19.60 -7.51
CA LYS A 18 -2.41 -20.88 -8.06
C LYS A 18 -1.07 -20.75 -8.79
N ALA A 19 -0.91 -19.72 -9.63
CA ALA A 19 0.34 -19.48 -10.34
C ALA A 19 1.52 -19.23 -9.40
N VAL A 20 1.29 -18.50 -8.31
CA VAL A 20 2.31 -18.23 -7.28
C VAL A 20 2.63 -19.50 -6.50
N SER A 21 1.62 -20.26 -6.06
CA SER A 21 1.83 -21.49 -5.28
C SER A 21 2.52 -22.60 -6.06
N GLU A 22 2.27 -22.69 -7.37
CA GLU A 22 2.93 -23.64 -8.27
C GLU A 22 4.36 -23.22 -8.67
N GLY A 23 4.86 -22.08 -8.17
CA GLY A 23 6.20 -21.60 -8.49
C GLY A 23 6.38 -21.27 -9.97
N ARG A 24 5.33 -20.79 -10.65
CA ARG A 24 5.41 -20.40 -12.07
C ARG A 24 6.41 -19.25 -12.25
N SER A 25 6.84 -19.05 -13.50
CA SER A 25 7.83 -18.01 -13.80
C SER A 25 7.36 -16.64 -13.32
N ARG A 26 8.32 -15.82 -12.86
CA ARG A 26 8.04 -14.47 -12.34
C ARG A 26 7.23 -13.62 -13.32
N SER A 27 7.55 -13.68 -14.61
CA SER A 27 6.83 -12.94 -15.66
C SER A 27 5.37 -13.39 -15.79
N TYR A 28 5.10 -14.69 -15.66
CA TYR A 28 3.75 -15.24 -15.69
C TYR A 28 2.93 -14.78 -14.48
N CYS A 29 3.49 -14.87 -13.28
CA CYS A 29 2.83 -14.40 -12.06
C CYS A 29 2.55 -12.88 -12.12
N LEU A 30 3.51 -12.08 -12.61
CA LEU A 30 3.31 -10.64 -12.82
C LEU A 30 2.20 -10.33 -13.83
N SER A 31 2.09 -11.13 -14.90
CA SER A 31 1.02 -10.97 -15.88
C SER A 31 -0.35 -11.23 -15.25
N LYS A 32 -0.49 -12.30 -14.44
CA LYS A 32 -1.75 -12.59 -13.72
C LYS A 32 -2.06 -11.54 -12.66
N TRP A 33 -1.05 -11.08 -11.94
CA TRP A 33 -1.19 -10.03 -10.94
C TRP A 33 -1.64 -8.71 -11.57
N SER A 34 -1.01 -8.28 -12.67
CA SER A 34 -1.36 -7.06 -13.39
C SER A 34 -2.76 -7.15 -14.03
N ASP A 35 -3.16 -8.32 -14.53
CA ASP A 35 -4.52 -8.58 -15.01
C ASP A 35 -5.55 -8.50 -13.88
N PHE A 36 -5.26 -9.10 -12.73
CA PHE A 36 -6.12 -9.03 -11.55
C PHE A 36 -6.29 -7.59 -11.04
N VAL A 37 -5.18 -6.86 -10.83
CA VAL A 37 -5.18 -5.47 -10.34
C VAL A 37 -5.99 -4.55 -11.25
N ARG A 38 -5.75 -4.60 -12.57
CA ARG A 38 -6.51 -3.79 -13.55
C ARG A 38 -7.99 -4.12 -13.57
N TYR A 39 -8.35 -5.39 -13.39
CA TYR A 39 -9.76 -5.79 -13.34
C TYR A 39 -10.43 -5.33 -12.05
N ARG A 40 -9.78 -5.54 -10.89
CA ARG A 40 -10.24 -5.06 -9.58
C ARG A 40 -10.47 -3.57 -9.57
N ASP A 41 -9.56 -2.83 -10.19
CA ASP A 41 -9.62 -1.36 -10.26
C ASP A 41 -10.60 -0.87 -11.35
N GLY A 42 -11.46 -1.73 -11.88
CA GLY A 42 -12.54 -1.35 -12.79
C GLY A 42 -12.04 -0.94 -14.18
N GLN A 43 -10.86 -1.41 -14.59
CA GLN A 43 -10.21 -1.05 -15.86
C GLN A 43 -10.11 0.46 -16.07
N ARG A 44 -9.71 1.17 -15.02
CA ARG A 44 -9.43 2.61 -15.04
C ARG A 44 -8.29 2.95 -14.11
N CYS A 45 -7.70 4.12 -14.32
CA CYS A 45 -6.80 4.73 -13.37
C CYS A 45 -7.57 4.98 -12.07
N VAL A 46 -7.07 4.49 -10.94
CA VAL A 46 -7.68 4.75 -9.62
C VAL A 46 -7.54 6.22 -9.23
N ASP A 47 -6.50 6.89 -9.74
CA ASP A 47 -6.20 8.29 -9.44
C ASP A 47 -7.08 9.27 -10.23
N CYS A 48 -6.99 9.24 -11.56
CA CYS A 48 -7.66 10.21 -12.43
C CYS A 48 -8.82 9.64 -13.26
N HIS A 49 -9.14 8.36 -13.09
CA HIS A 49 -10.22 7.66 -13.82
C HIS A 49 -10.10 7.57 -15.34
N GLU A 50 -8.97 7.98 -15.93
CA GLU A 50 -8.64 7.68 -17.33
C GLU A 50 -8.69 6.17 -17.61
N VAL A 51 -9.13 5.77 -18.80
CA VAL A 51 -9.32 4.38 -19.21
C VAL A 51 -8.27 3.90 -20.23
N ASN A 52 -7.46 4.81 -20.74
CA ASN A 52 -6.40 4.53 -21.71
C ASN A 52 -5.01 4.39 -21.08
N GLY A 53 -4.16 3.55 -21.69
CA GLY A 53 -2.75 3.42 -21.31
C GLY A 53 -2.55 2.90 -19.88
N LEU A 54 -3.39 1.98 -19.44
CA LEU A 54 -3.43 1.46 -18.07
C LEU A 54 -2.35 0.43 -17.79
N ALA A 55 -1.71 0.57 -16.63
CA ALA A 55 -0.76 -0.40 -16.10
C ALA A 55 -0.94 -0.57 -14.59
N ALA A 56 -0.71 -1.79 -14.10
CA ALA A 56 -0.56 -2.02 -12.66
C ALA A 56 0.78 -1.46 -12.18
N HIS A 57 0.72 -0.67 -11.13
CA HIS A 57 1.84 -0.08 -10.41
C HIS A 57 2.03 -0.78 -9.07
N HIS A 58 3.28 -1.07 -8.70
CA HIS A 58 3.59 -1.56 -7.35
C HIS A 58 3.64 -0.39 -6.38
N ILE A 59 2.83 -0.42 -5.32
CA ILE A 59 2.84 0.65 -4.30
C ILE A 59 4.09 0.50 -3.42
N PHE A 60 4.27 -0.67 -2.80
CA PHE A 60 5.45 -1.03 -2.04
C PHE A 60 6.51 -1.69 -2.94
N ARG A 61 7.76 -1.20 -2.86
CA ARG A 61 8.84 -1.63 -3.75
C ARG A 61 9.19 -3.11 -3.57
N LYS A 62 9.07 -3.86 -4.67
CA LYS A 62 9.49 -5.27 -4.78
C LYS A 62 10.96 -5.56 -4.41
N VAL A 63 11.84 -4.56 -4.43
CA VAL A 63 13.25 -4.74 -4.06
C VAL A 63 13.40 -4.93 -2.55
N ILE A 64 12.51 -4.30 -1.77
CA ILE A 64 12.49 -4.39 -0.31
C ILE A 64 11.72 -5.62 0.15
N ALA A 65 10.58 -5.92 -0.47
CA ALA A 65 9.79 -7.12 -0.19
C ALA A 65 9.48 -7.90 -1.48
N SER A 66 10.47 -8.65 -1.98
CA SER A 66 10.30 -9.50 -3.17
C SER A 66 9.13 -10.48 -3.06
N PRO A 67 8.86 -11.13 -1.90
CA PRO A 67 7.69 -11.99 -1.75
C PRO A 67 6.36 -11.26 -1.95
N ALA A 68 6.27 -9.98 -1.58
CA ALA A 68 5.05 -9.18 -1.61
C ALA A 68 4.71 -8.60 -2.99
N GLN A 69 5.54 -8.83 -4.01
CA GLN A 69 5.31 -8.27 -5.36
C GLN A 69 4.04 -8.81 -6.05
N PHE A 70 3.45 -9.88 -5.51
CA PHE A 70 2.22 -10.50 -5.99
C PHE A 70 1.03 -10.28 -5.04
N ASP A 71 1.24 -9.54 -3.94
CA ASP A 71 0.17 -9.21 -3.02
C ASP A 71 -0.90 -8.40 -3.77
N PRO A 72 -2.19 -8.78 -3.69
CA PRO A 72 -3.29 -8.03 -4.29
C PRO A 72 -3.28 -6.55 -3.88
N GLY A 73 -3.10 -6.28 -2.59
CA GLY A 73 -3.06 -4.93 -2.03
C GLY A 73 -1.81 -4.12 -2.42
N ASN A 74 -0.76 -4.77 -2.92
CA ASN A 74 0.48 -4.09 -3.31
C ASN A 74 0.43 -3.58 -4.78
N GLY A 75 -0.75 -3.57 -5.39
CA GLY A 75 -0.97 -3.11 -6.75
C GLY A 75 -2.04 -2.04 -6.82
N ILE A 76 -1.86 -1.07 -7.73
CA ILE A 76 -2.87 -0.08 -8.11
C ILE A 76 -2.79 0.18 -9.61
N THR A 77 -3.93 0.37 -10.26
CA THR A 77 -4.00 0.69 -11.68
C THR A 77 -3.85 2.18 -11.91
N LEU A 78 -2.86 2.55 -12.71
CA LEU A 78 -2.59 3.93 -13.09
C LEU A 78 -2.55 4.06 -14.63
N CYS A 79 -2.97 5.20 -15.14
CA CYS A 79 -2.71 5.57 -16.53
C CYS A 79 -1.23 5.96 -16.72
N ARG A 80 -0.79 6.08 -17.97
CA ARG A 80 0.60 6.42 -18.30
C ARG A 80 1.10 7.70 -17.62
N GLN A 81 0.25 8.72 -17.48
CA GLN A 81 0.62 9.98 -16.85
C GLN A 81 0.84 9.82 -15.34
N CYS A 82 -0.17 9.36 -14.60
CA CYS A 82 -0.06 9.13 -13.16
C CYS A 82 1.07 8.14 -12.83
N HIS A 83 1.23 7.10 -13.65
CA HIS A 83 2.32 6.14 -13.50
C HIS A 83 3.71 6.79 -13.64
N LYS A 84 3.88 7.72 -14.58
CA LYS A 84 5.14 8.46 -14.77
C LYS A 84 5.39 9.42 -13.60
N GLU A 85 4.35 10.06 -13.09
CA GLU A 85 4.44 10.98 -11.95
C GLU A 85 4.98 10.28 -10.70
N CYS A 86 4.52 9.06 -10.40
CA CYS A 86 5.08 8.23 -9.33
C CYS A 86 6.61 8.06 -9.45
N HIS A 87 7.14 8.00 -10.68
CA HIS A 87 8.56 7.76 -10.96
C HIS A 87 9.37 9.03 -11.31
N LYS A 88 8.77 10.23 -11.29
CA LYS A 88 9.38 11.46 -11.80
C LYS A 88 10.75 11.76 -11.19
N ASP A 89 10.85 11.68 -9.87
CA ASP A 89 12.07 12.05 -9.13
C ASP A 89 13.08 10.90 -8.97
N PHE A 90 12.61 9.65 -8.95
CA PHE A 90 13.47 8.48 -8.75
C PHE A 90 12.92 7.23 -9.42
N ASN A 91 13.62 6.77 -10.47
CA ASN A 91 13.23 5.60 -11.27
C ASN A 91 14.28 4.48 -11.29
N ARG A 92 15.35 4.59 -10.48
CA ARG A 92 16.40 3.57 -10.41
C ARG A 92 16.18 2.60 -9.24
N ARG A 93 17.01 1.56 -9.18
CA ARG A 93 17.06 0.67 -8.02
C ARG A 93 17.78 1.41 -6.87
N PRO A 94 17.21 1.44 -5.66
CA PRO A 94 17.89 2.05 -4.52
C PRO A 94 19.13 1.26 -4.12
N ASN A 95 20.14 1.96 -3.65
CA ASN A 95 21.31 1.37 -3.03
C ASN A 95 20.96 0.89 -1.61
N MET A 96 20.88 -0.43 -1.44
CA MET A 96 20.49 -1.06 -0.18
C MET A 96 21.54 -0.90 0.94
N SER A 97 22.72 -0.35 0.66
CA SER A 97 23.71 -0.03 1.70
C SER A 97 23.50 1.33 2.36
N LEU A 98 22.58 2.16 1.84
CA LEU A 98 22.23 3.45 2.41
C LEU A 98 20.96 3.32 3.28
N PRO A 99 20.72 4.27 4.20
CA PRO A 99 19.43 4.36 4.88
C PRO A 99 18.26 4.36 3.90
N ILE A 100 17.13 3.81 4.34
CA ILE A 100 15.84 3.89 3.63
C ILE A 100 15.58 5.38 3.32
N ASP A 101 15.22 5.65 2.07
CA ASP A 101 15.01 7.00 1.49
C ASP A 101 16.23 7.92 1.33
N ALA A 102 17.46 7.48 1.63
CA ALA A 102 18.65 8.34 1.47
C ALA A 102 18.88 8.85 0.04
N GLU A 103 18.30 8.17 -0.95
CA GLU A 103 18.37 8.56 -2.37
C GLU A 103 17.05 9.17 -2.89
N GLY A 104 16.09 9.49 -2.02
CA GLY A 104 14.73 9.90 -2.40
C GLY A 104 13.94 8.77 -3.08
N GLY A 105 14.34 7.53 -2.81
CA GLY A 105 13.76 6.34 -3.43
C GLY A 105 12.47 5.88 -2.76
N GLU A 106 12.35 6.05 -1.44
CA GLU A 106 11.21 5.57 -0.68
C GLU A 106 10.25 6.74 -0.52
N LYS A 107 9.51 7.03 -1.59
CA LYS A 107 8.50 8.08 -1.62
C LYS A 107 7.33 7.71 -0.70
N LEU A 108 7.55 7.78 0.61
CA LEU A 108 6.57 7.42 1.63
C LEU A 108 5.27 8.19 1.45
N GLU A 109 5.35 9.47 1.11
CA GLU A 109 4.19 10.31 0.77
C GLU A 109 3.43 9.78 -0.46
N VAL A 110 4.14 9.32 -1.50
CA VAL A 110 3.49 8.71 -2.68
C VAL A 110 2.85 7.39 -2.30
N MET A 111 3.52 6.55 -1.49
CA MET A 111 2.95 5.30 -1.00
C MET A 111 1.70 5.54 -0.17
N GLU A 112 1.75 6.50 0.77
CA GLU A 112 0.64 6.93 1.61
C GLU A 112 -0.57 7.31 0.76
N ARG A 113 -0.36 8.24 -0.18
CA ARG A 113 -1.40 8.67 -1.12
C ARG A 113 -1.96 7.52 -1.93
N LEU A 114 -1.12 6.65 -2.50
CA LEU A 114 -1.57 5.52 -3.33
C LEU A 114 -2.39 4.51 -2.52
N TYR A 115 -1.98 4.19 -1.29
CA TYR A 115 -2.78 3.34 -0.41
C TYR A 115 -4.07 4.02 0.04
N CYS A 116 -4.04 5.34 0.28
CA CYS A 116 -5.22 6.14 0.62
C CYS A 116 -6.27 6.08 -0.50
N ILE A 117 -5.91 6.46 -1.73
CA ILE A 117 -6.85 6.46 -2.86
C ILE A 117 -7.33 5.05 -3.20
N LEU A 118 -6.48 4.02 -3.05
CA LEU A 118 -6.88 2.64 -3.26
C LEU A 118 -7.89 2.17 -2.22
N TYR A 119 -7.70 2.55 -0.95
CA TYR A 119 -8.64 2.25 0.11
C TYR A 119 -9.96 2.97 -0.09
N GLN A 120 -9.93 4.27 -0.41
CA GLN A 120 -11.13 5.06 -0.72
C GLN A 120 -11.90 4.45 -1.90
N ASP A 121 -11.23 4.13 -3.01
CA ASP A 121 -11.86 3.46 -4.17
C ASP A 121 -12.52 2.14 -3.78
N SER A 122 -11.87 1.34 -2.92
CA SER A 122 -12.42 0.06 -2.46
C SER A 122 -13.69 0.24 -1.64
N VAL A 123 -13.78 1.30 -0.82
CA VAL A 123 -14.95 1.60 0.01
C VAL A 123 -16.08 2.16 -0.84
N GLU A 124 -15.80 3.12 -1.72
CA GLU A 124 -16.79 3.76 -2.60
C GLU A 124 -17.46 2.78 -3.57
N ARG A 125 -16.75 1.70 -3.92
CA ARG A 125 -17.24 0.66 -4.84
C ARG A 125 -17.78 -0.58 -4.12
N ASP A 126 -17.92 -0.52 -2.79
CA ASP A 126 -18.33 -1.64 -1.94
C ASP A 126 -17.52 -2.93 -2.22
N LEU A 127 -16.22 -2.75 -2.45
CA LEU A 127 -15.28 -3.79 -2.82
C LEU A 127 -14.19 -4.00 -1.77
N ALA A 128 -14.31 -3.41 -0.58
CA ALA A 128 -13.35 -3.49 0.52
C ALA A 128 -13.27 -4.91 1.16
N HIS A 129 -12.98 -5.91 0.33
CA HIS A 129 -12.88 -7.32 0.66
C HIS A 129 -11.40 -7.71 0.77
N GLU A 130 -10.98 -8.16 1.95
CA GLU A 130 -9.58 -8.42 2.30
C GLU A 130 -8.81 -9.22 1.23
N PRO A 131 -9.31 -10.34 0.67
CA PRO A 131 -8.60 -11.09 -0.36
C PRO A 131 -8.25 -10.28 -1.62
N PHE A 132 -9.02 -9.25 -1.97
CA PHE A 132 -8.76 -8.41 -3.16
C PHE A 132 -7.71 -7.33 -2.92
N TYR A 133 -7.44 -7.01 -1.65
CA TYR A 133 -6.57 -5.93 -1.23
C TYR A 133 -5.54 -6.37 -0.19
N SER A 134 -5.32 -7.68 -0.07
CA SER A 134 -4.47 -8.23 0.98
C SER A 134 -3.00 -7.85 0.77
N LEU A 135 -2.37 -7.45 1.86
CA LEU A 135 -0.93 -7.25 2.00
C LEU A 135 -0.39 -8.30 2.95
N SER A 136 0.75 -8.87 2.60
CA SER A 136 1.45 -9.84 3.44
C SER A 136 1.89 -9.20 4.76
N ALA A 137 1.95 -10.01 5.82
CA ALA A 137 2.41 -9.57 7.13
C ALA A 137 3.83 -8.98 7.11
N ILE A 138 4.65 -9.37 6.13
CA ILE A 138 5.99 -8.81 5.91
C ILE A 138 5.90 -7.34 5.53
N VAL A 139 5.00 -6.96 4.61
CA VAL A 139 4.81 -5.55 4.22
C VAL A 139 4.36 -4.73 5.42
N ILE A 140 3.33 -5.18 6.13
CA ILE A 140 2.81 -4.46 7.31
C ILE A 140 3.91 -4.30 8.38
N SER A 141 4.68 -5.36 8.63
CA SER A 141 5.79 -5.31 9.59
C SER A 141 6.90 -4.36 9.16
N MET A 142 7.20 -4.28 7.86
CA MET A 142 8.18 -3.33 7.32
C MET A 142 7.69 -1.88 7.47
N LEU A 143 6.43 -1.60 7.11
CA LEU A 143 5.83 -0.27 7.27
C LEU A 143 5.88 0.20 8.73
N LYS A 144 5.51 -0.68 9.69
CA LYS A 144 5.61 -0.39 11.12
C LYS A 144 7.05 -0.03 11.52
N LYS A 145 8.03 -0.82 11.10
CA LYS A 145 9.45 -0.58 11.39
C LYS A 145 9.93 0.75 10.81
N MET A 146 9.55 1.07 9.57
CA MET A 146 9.91 2.33 8.91
C MET A 146 9.37 3.54 9.68
N HIS A 147 8.19 3.44 10.30
CA HIS A 147 7.58 4.51 11.10
C HIS A 147 7.96 4.48 12.59
N GLY A 148 8.86 3.59 13.00
CA GLY A 148 9.32 3.47 14.38
C GLY A 148 8.35 2.76 15.33
N HIS A 149 7.34 2.06 14.81
CA HIS A 149 6.43 1.24 15.59
C HIS A 149 7.03 -0.15 15.89
N SER A 150 6.62 -0.73 17.02
CA SER A 150 6.96 -2.12 17.34
C SER A 150 6.17 -3.08 16.43
N ALA A 151 6.70 -4.28 16.20
CA ALA A 151 5.98 -5.30 15.44
C ALA A 151 4.58 -5.62 16.05
N ASN A 152 4.48 -5.50 17.38
CA ASN A 152 3.27 -5.78 18.15
C ASN A 152 2.28 -4.59 18.24
N SER A 153 2.64 -3.42 17.70
CA SER A 153 1.74 -2.24 17.72
C SER A 153 0.44 -2.58 16.98
N HIS A 154 -0.70 -2.30 17.57
CA HIS A 154 -1.99 -2.62 16.98
C HIS A 154 -2.43 -1.52 15.99
N PHE A 155 -2.86 -1.93 14.81
CA PHE A 155 -3.54 -1.08 13.84
C PHE A 155 -4.82 -1.81 13.43
N PRO A 156 -5.99 -1.17 13.53
CA PRO A 156 -7.26 -1.83 13.23
C PRO A 156 -7.48 -1.96 11.72
N GLY A 157 -8.45 -2.78 11.34
CA GLY A 157 -8.95 -2.86 9.96
C GLY A 157 -8.21 -3.84 9.05
N SER A 158 -8.53 -3.74 7.76
CA SER A 158 -7.93 -4.54 6.68
C SER A 158 -6.43 -4.28 6.57
N SER A 159 -5.68 -5.19 5.94
CA SER A 159 -4.24 -4.96 5.76
C SER A 159 -3.95 -3.71 4.91
N LEU A 160 -4.81 -3.42 3.92
CA LEU A 160 -4.77 -2.19 3.15
C LEU A 160 -5.00 -0.95 4.03
N GLN A 161 -6.03 -0.98 4.89
CA GLN A 161 -6.32 0.11 5.81
C GLN A 161 -5.15 0.32 6.78
N GLN A 162 -4.57 -0.76 7.32
CA GLN A 162 -3.40 -0.67 8.18
C GLN A 162 -2.21 -0.02 7.45
N ALA A 163 -1.95 -0.38 6.20
CA ALA A 163 -0.85 0.23 5.43
C ALA A 163 -1.04 1.73 5.24
N PHE A 164 -2.24 2.17 4.87
CA PHE A 164 -2.60 3.59 4.81
C PHE A 164 -2.42 4.27 6.18
N MET A 165 -2.97 3.70 7.25
CA MET A 165 -2.93 4.31 8.58
C MET A 165 -1.51 4.44 9.13
N ILE A 166 -0.66 3.42 8.94
CA ILE A 166 0.75 3.50 9.37
C ILE A 166 1.44 4.67 8.67
N LEU A 167 1.27 4.78 7.36
CA LEU A 167 1.92 5.81 6.54
C LEU A 167 1.35 7.22 6.75
N ALA A 168 0.07 7.33 7.09
CA ALA A 168 -0.59 8.60 7.39
C ALA A 168 -0.27 9.13 8.80
N THR A 169 0.41 8.35 9.64
CA THR A 169 0.86 8.81 10.96
C THR A 169 2.26 9.41 10.90
N CYS A 170 2.46 10.50 11.66
CA CYS A 170 3.81 11.04 11.87
C CYS A 170 4.71 9.99 12.52
N GLU A 171 5.96 9.91 12.06
CA GLU A 171 6.97 9.02 12.63
C GLU A 171 6.99 9.11 14.16
N LYS A 172 6.98 7.93 14.81
CA LYS A 172 6.76 7.84 16.26
C LYS A 172 7.72 8.73 17.06
N GLN A 173 8.99 8.74 16.68
CA GLN A 173 10.05 9.48 17.39
C GLN A 173 9.85 10.99 17.29
N THR A 174 9.54 11.49 16.09
CA THR A 174 9.27 12.90 15.83
C THR A 174 8.01 13.36 16.59
N ARG A 175 6.94 12.56 16.54
CA ARG A 175 5.71 12.81 17.30
C ARG A 175 5.97 12.84 18.81
N ASP A 176 6.66 11.84 19.35
CA ASP A 176 6.95 11.75 20.78
C ASP A 176 7.82 12.91 21.26
N ALA A 177 8.82 13.32 20.46
CA ALA A 177 9.66 14.47 20.76
C ALA A 177 8.85 15.77 20.78
N LEU A 178 7.99 16.00 19.78
CA LEU A 178 7.14 17.18 19.70
C LEU A 178 6.17 17.26 20.89
N LEU A 179 5.53 16.14 21.24
CA LEU A 179 4.56 16.09 22.33
C LEU A 179 5.25 16.29 23.69
N ALA A 180 6.39 15.63 23.90
CA ALA A 180 7.19 15.82 25.11
C ALA A 180 7.66 17.28 25.26
N ALA A 181 8.12 17.91 24.18
CA ALA A 181 8.52 19.33 24.17
C ALA A 181 7.38 20.28 24.55
N ASN A 182 6.12 19.87 24.33
CA ASN A 182 4.93 20.64 24.67
C ASN A 182 4.24 20.14 25.96
N GLY A 183 4.90 19.30 26.77
CA GLY A 183 4.38 18.82 28.06
C GLY A 183 3.30 17.73 27.97
N PHE A 184 3.09 17.14 26.79
CA PHE A 184 2.16 16.04 26.58
C PHE A 184 2.88 14.69 26.68
N SER A 185 2.14 13.66 27.09
CA SER A 185 2.59 12.26 27.03
C SER A 185 1.55 11.42 26.32
N VAL A 186 2.00 10.48 25.50
CA VAL A 186 1.11 9.53 24.80
C VAL A 186 1.38 8.13 25.28
N GLY A 187 0.35 7.30 25.30
CA GLY A 187 0.47 5.86 25.52
C GLY A 187 1.30 5.17 24.43
N ALA A 188 1.55 3.88 24.62
CA ALA A 188 2.33 3.07 23.69
C ALA A 188 1.65 2.86 22.32
N GLU A 189 0.33 3.06 22.25
CA GLU A 189 -0.47 2.85 21.06
C GLU A 189 -0.32 3.97 20.02
N PRO A 190 -0.41 3.65 18.71
CA PRO A 190 -0.38 4.64 17.64
C PRO A 190 -1.56 5.62 17.75
N ILE A 191 -1.32 6.90 17.46
CA ILE A 191 -2.41 7.86 17.26
C ILE A 191 -2.90 7.69 15.83
N LEU A 192 -4.10 7.15 15.64
CA LEU A 192 -4.63 6.87 14.32
C LEU A 192 -5.25 8.14 13.70
N PRO A 193 -5.18 8.32 12.36
CA PRO A 193 -5.84 9.42 11.68
C PRO A 193 -7.35 9.46 12.02
N GLY A 194 -7.83 10.58 12.56
CA GLY A 194 -9.23 10.74 12.96
C GLY A 194 -9.59 10.30 14.39
N THR A 195 -8.69 9.64 15.13
CA THR A 195 -8.89 9.33 16.56
C THR A 195 -7.87 10.07 17.42
N MET A 196 -8.14 11.33 17.76
CA MET A 196 -7.32 12.05 18.75
C MET A 196 -7.92 11.90 20.15
N GLN A 197 -7.24 11.16 21.04
CA GLN A 197 -7.36 11.34 22.49
C GLN A 197 -6.01 11.80 23.03
N ILE A 198 -5.90 13.10 23.31
CA ILE A 198 -4.74 13.71 23.95
C ILE A 198 -5.08 13.94 25.41
N PHE A 199 -4.29 13.38 26.31
CA PHE A 199 -4.40 13.66 27.74
C PHE A 199 -3.35 14.72 28.12
N ARG A 200 -3.79 15.81 28.77
CA ARG A 200 -2.87 16.74 29.44
C ARG A 200 -2.43 16.13 30.77
N LYS A 201 -1.14 16.30 31.09
CA LYS A 201 -0.66 16.14 32.46
C LYS A 201 -1.13 17.30 33.32
#